data_AF-A0A2U2AR21-F1
#
_entry.id   AF-A0A2U2AR21-F1
#
_cell.length_a   1.000
_cell.length_b   1.000
_cell.length_c   1.000
_cell.angle_alpha   90.00
_cell.angle_beta   90.00
_cell.angle_gamma   90.00
#
_symmetry.space_group_name_H-M   'P 1'
#
loop_
_entity.id
_entity.type
_entity.pdbx_description
1 polymer ?
#
loop_
_entity_poly.entity_id
_entity_poly.type
_entity_poly.pdbx_seq_one_letter_code
_entity_poly.pdbx_strand_id
1 'polypeptide(L)'
;MGVIKTLFVDTGLMAIITALIGWIFIYKNSRVLQRRSETWSIVKNLSDTLKEIETSSQKFWTPYDNSKKLEAISFQNEIHLLLAETERWMELLKKRLPIDKNYNSLISDLFKDITDDIENIQLHDINKRNRQVHLISKRTIDIKKLIDESYHKKFF
;
A
#
# COMPACT_ATOMS: atom_id res chain seq x y z
N MET A 1 53.56 15.40 24.97
CA MET A 1 52.24 14.78 24.68
C MET A 1 51.07 15.36 25.50
N GLY A 2 51.31 16.15 26.56
CA GLY A 2 50.25 16.77 27.38
C GLY A 2 49.65 18.09 26.85
N VAL A 3 50.44 18.92 26.17
CA VAL A 3 50.03 20.29 25.75
C VAL A 3 49.00 20.30 24.61
N ILE A 4 49.02 19.28 23.75
CA ILE A 4 48.06 19.15 22.63
C ILE A 4 46.69 18.73 23.16
N LYS A 5 46.63 17.90 24.21
CA LYS A 5 45.36 17.47 24.82
C LYS A 5 44.66 18.63 25.54
N THR A 6 45.40 19.48 26.24
CA THR A 6 44.83 20.65 26.94
C THR A 6 44.35 21.71 25.95
N LEU A 7 45.13 22.04 24.91
CA LEU A 7 44.72 23.01 23.89
C LEU A 7 43.42 22.64 23.14
N PHE A 8 43.19 21.36 22.83
CA PHE A 8 41.97 20.91 22.13
C PHE A 8 40.71 20.92 23.02
N VAL A 9 40.89 20.75 24.34
CA VAL A 9 39.80 20.79 25.33
C VAL A 9 39.48 22.24 25.71
N ASP A 10 40.50 23.07 25.91
CA ASP A 10 40.36 24.46 26.37
C ASP A 10 39.83 25.42 25.29
N THR A 11 40.02 25.09 24.01
CA THR A 11 39.52 25.90 22.87
C THR A 11 38.10 25.56 22.42
N GLY A 12 37.43 24.57 23.05
CA GLY A 12 36.10 24.13 22.65
C GLY A 12 36.02 23.46 21.27
N LEU A 13 37.15 23.28 20.58
CA LEU A 13 37.26 22.68 19.25
C LEU A 13 36.71 21.25 19.21
N MET A 14 36.93 20.47 20.28
CA MET A 14 36.35 19.13 20.41
C MET A 14 34.83 19.14 20.53
N ALA A 15 34.24 20.15 21.18
CA ALA A 15 32.79 20.30 21.27
C ALA A 15 32.21 20.63 19.87
N ILE A 16 32.88 21.48 19.10
CA ILE A 16 32.47 21.84 17.73
C ILE A 16 32.52 20.61 16.81
N ILE A 17 33.61 19.83 16.83
CA ILE A 17 33.73 18.61 16.01
C ILE A 17 32.66 17.58 16.41
N THR A 18 32.44 17.39 17.71
CA THR A 18 31.42 16.46 18.21
C THR A 18 30.01 16.91 17.81
N ALA A 19 29.73 18.22 17.88
CA ALA A 19 28.47 18.79 17.44
C ALA A 19 28.23 18.60 15.93
N LEU A 20 29.26 18.78 15.09
CA LEU A 20 29.16 18.54 13.65
C LEU A 20 28.91 17.07 13.33
N ILE A 21 29.60 16.14 13.99
CA ILE A 21 29.38 14.70 13.82
C ILE A 21 27.95 14.32 14.26
N GLY A 22 27.50 14.84 15.41
CA GLY A 22 26.14 14.64 15.91
C GLY A 22 25.08 15.16 14.93
N TRP A 23 25.30 16.35 14.35
CA TRP A 23 24.41 16.93 13.37
C TRP A 23 24.31 16.10 12.09
N ILE A 24 25.45 15.60 11.58
CA ILE A 24 25.47 14.72 10.40
C ILE A 24 24.68 13.44 10.67
N PHE A 25 24.83 12.84 11.85
CA PHE A 25 24.09 11.64 12.24
C PHE A 25 22.58 11.91 12.30
N ILE A 26 22.16 12.99 12.96
CA ILE A 26 20.76 13.42 13.04
C ILE A 26 20.19 13.66 11.64
N TYR A 27 20.92 14.38 10.79
CA TYR A 27 20.49 14.69 9.43
C TYR A 27 20.32 13.43 8.57
N LYS A 28 21.26 12.47 8.65
CA LYS A 28 21.13 11.22 7.90
C LYS A 28 19.92 10.40 8.36
N ASN A 29 19.71 10.28 9.67
CA ASN A 29 18.58 9.54 10.23
C ASN A 29 17.23 10.19 9.90
N SER A 30 17.12 11.52 9.99
CA SER A 30 15.88 12.22 9.66
C SER A 30 15.49 12.01 8.20
N ARG A 31 16.45 11.99 7.26
CA ARG A 31 16.19 11.72 5.84
C ARG A 31 15.75 10.29 5.58
N VAL A 32 16.32 9.31 6.29
CA VAL A 32 15.87 7.90 6.20
C VAL A 32 14.44 7.75 6.74
N LEU A 33 14.14 8.34 7.90
CA LEU A 33 12.81 8.35 8.49
C LEU A 33 11.77 9.03 7.58
N GLN A 34 12.13 10.16 6.98
CA GLN A 34 11.28 10.86 6.03
C GLN A 34 10.92 9.97 4.83
N ARG A 35 11.92 9.34 4.18
CA ARG A 35 11.68 8.45 3.04
C ARG A 35 10.80 7.27 3.40
N ARG A 36 10.99 6.70 4.60
CA ARG A 36 10.16 5.62 5.13
C ARG A 36 8.72 6.09 5.34
N SER A 37 8.51 7.24 5.95
CA SER A 37 7.19 7.83 6.18
C SER A 37 6.45 8.14 4.87
N GLU A 38 7.14 8.73 3.89
CA GLU A 38 6.54 9.01 2.58
C GLU A 38 6.14 7.72 1.85
N THR A 39 6.98 6.68 1.92
CA THR A 39 6.68 5.38 1.31
C THR A 39 5.53 4.68 2.03
N TRP A 40 5.49 4.77 3.35
CA TRP A 40 4.40 4.24 4.16
C TRP A 40 3.06 4.90 3.83
N SER A 41 3.04 6.21 3.56
CA SER A 41 1.81 6.88 3.12
C SER A 41 1.25 6.29 1.82
N ILE A 42 2.12 5.92 0.88
CA ILE A 42 1.70 5.28 -0.38
C ILE A 42 1.17 3.86 -0.11
N VAL A 43 1.88 3.07 0.69
CA VAL A 43 1.44 1.73 1.12
C VAL A 43 0.06 1.79 1.79
N LYS A 44 -0.15 2.77 2.66
CA LYS A 44 -1.42 2.99 3.34
C LYS A 44 -2.53 3.32 2.34
N ASN A 45 -2.33 4.30 1.46
CA ASN A 45 -3.33 4.67 0.47
C ASN A 45 -3.74 3.48 -0.39
N LEU A 46 -2.77 2.67 -0.82
CA LEU A 46 -3.06 1.46 -1.56
C LEU A 46 -3.86 0.45 -0.74
N SER A 47 -3.51 0.23 0.52
CA SER A 47 -4.28 -0.63 1.42
C SER A 47 -5.71 -0.12 1.61
N ASP A 48 -5.91 1.19 1.65
CA ASP A 48 -7.23 1.81 1.77
C ASP A 48 -8.03 1.58 0.48
N THR A 49 -7.44 1.78 -0.71
CA THR A 49 -8.09 1.48 -2.01
C THR A 49 -8.47 0.00 -2.14
N LEU A 50 -7.60 -0.94 -1.74
CA LEU A 50 -7.93 -2.37 -1.74
C LEU A 50 -9.11 -2.71 -0.81
N LYS A 51 -9.19 -2.03 0.33
CA LYS A 51 -10.30 -2.19 1.28
C LYS A 51 -11.61 -1.61 0.71
N GLU A 52 -11.54 -0.51 -0.02
CA GLU A 52 -12.69 0.05 -0.73
C GLU A 52 -13.20 -0.90 -1.81
N ILE A 53 -12.30 -1.52 -2.60
CA ILE A 53 -12.64 -2.56 -3.57
C ILE A 53 -13.39 -3.73 -2.89
N GLU A 54 -12.86 -4.22 -1.78
CA GLU A 54 -13.48 -5.32 -1.02
C GLU A 54 -14.86 -4.91 -0.48
N THR A 55 -14.96 -3.72 0.09
CA THR A 55 -16.22 -3.19 0.65
C THR A 55 -17.28 -2.99 -0.43
N SER A 56 -16.89 -2.44 -1.58
CA SER A 56 -17.79 -2.24 -2.73
C SER A 56 -18.25 -3.59 -3.29
N SER A 57 -17.32 -4.53 -3.45
CA SER A 57 -17.62 -5.89 -3.89
C SER A 57 -18.58 -6.61 -2.94
N GLN A 58 -18.39 -6.49 -1.62
CA GLN A 58 -19.30 -7.08 -0.64
C GLN A 58 -20.71 -6.47 -0.73
N LYS A 59 -20.82 -5.15 -0.88
CA LYS A 59 -22.12 -4.47 -1.05
C LYS A 59 -22.84 -4.92 -2.32
N PHE A 60 -22.11 -5.11 -3.41
CA PHE A 60 -22.68 -5.53 -4.69
C PHE A 60 -23.09 -7.01 -4.69
N TRP A 61 -22.17 -7.91 -4.33
CA TRP A 61 -22.38 -9.35 -4.38
C TRP A 61 -23.34 -9.84 -3.29
N THR A 62 -23.28 -9.24 -2.10
CA THR A 62 -24.07 -9.64 -0.92
C THR A 62 -24.81 -8.44 -0.32
N PRO A 63 -25.81 -7.88 -1.03
CA PRO A 63 -26.55 -6.73 -0.52
C PRO A 63 -27.32 -7.12 0.75
N TYR A 64 -27.00 -6.49 1.87
CA TYR A 64 -27.76 -6.61 3.12
C TYR A 64 -29.17 -6.02 3.01
N ASP A 65 -29.36 -5.08 2.09
CA ASP A 65 -30.58 -4.31 1.93
C ASP A 65 -31.03 -4.38 0.46
N ASN A 66 -32.15 -5.05 0.19
CA ASN A 66 -32.68 -5.27 -1.16
C ASN A 66 -33.07 -3.95 -1.88
N SER A 67 -33.07 -2.82 -1.17
CA SER A 67 -33.48 -1.50 -1.63
C SER A 67 -32.39 -0.71 -2.38
N LYS A 68 -31.11 -1.08 -2.23
CA LYS A 68 -29.97 -0.42 -2.88
C LYS A 68 -29.16 -1.41 -3.73
N LYS A 69 -29.81 -2.06 -4.69
CA LYS A 69 -29.08 -2.78 -5.73
C LYS A 69 -28.28 -1.76 -6.54
N LEU A 70 -26.95 -1.77 -6.40
CA LEU A 70 -26.10 -1.12 -7.37
C LEU A 70 -26.34 -1.80 -8.73
N GLU A 71 -26.60 -1.00 -9.75
CA GLU A 71 -26.64 -1.51 -11.12
C GLU A 71 -25.25 -2.02 -11.52
N ALA A 72 -25.19 -3.13 -12.25
CA ALA A 72 -23.92 -3.76 -12.64
C ALA A 72 -22.97 -2.78 -13.34
N ILE A 73 -23.51 -1.89 -14.19
CA ILE A 73 -22.75 -0.85 -14.88
C ILE A 73 -22.14 0.16 -13.89
N SER A 74 -22.91 0.60 -12.90
CA SER A 74 -22.44 1.53 -11.87
C SER A 74 -21.32 0.91 -11.04
N PHE A 75 -21.50 -0.35 -10.64
CA PHE A 75 -20.48 -1.11 -9.90
C PHE A 75 -19.21 -1.31 -10.72
N GLN A 76 -19.34 -1.70 -11.99
CA GLN A 76 -18.20 -1.90 -12.88
C GLN A 76 -17.39 -0.61 -13.06
N ASN A 77 -18.06 0.55 -13.20
CA ASN A 77 -17.40 1.85 -13.29
C ASN A 77 -16.66 2.21 -12.00
N GLU A 78 -17.28 1.99 -10.83
CA GLU A 78 -16.65 2.21 -9.53
C GLU A 78 -15.38 1.36 -9.38
N ILE A 79 -15.46 0.07 -9.72
CA ILE A 79 -14.32 -0.85 -9.65
C ILE A 79 -13.21 -0.46 -10.63
N HIS A 80 -13.55 -0.03 -11.85
CA HIS A 80 -12.55 0.49 -12.79
C HIS A 80 -11.77 1.67 -12.23
N LEU A 81 -12.45 2.62 -11.57
CA LEU A 81 -11.80 3.77 -10.95
C LEU A 81 -10.86 3.35 -9.81
N LEU A 82 -11.33 2.47 -8.92
CA LEU A 82 -10.55 1.96 -7.80
C LEU A 82 -9.33 1.15 -8.25
N LEU A 83 -9.47 0.35 -9.30
CA LEU A 83 -8.34 -0.41 -9.87
C LEU A 83 -7.33 0.51 -10.55
N ALA A 84 -7.78 1.50 -11.31
CA ALA A 84 -6.89 2.50 -11.91
C ALA A 84 -6.12 3.28 -10.82
N GLU A 85 -6.77 3.60 -9.71
CA GLU A 85 -6.09 4.19 -8.55
C GLU A 85 -5.09 3.23 -7.90
N THR A 86 -5.44 1.94 -7.77
CA THR A 86 -4.54 0.90 -7.26
C THR A 86 -3.29 0.77 -8.14
N GLU A 87 -3.46 0.73 -9.47
CA GLU A 87 -2.37 0.72 -10.44
C GLU A 87 -1.47 1.96 -10.31
N ARG A 88 -2.07 3.14 -10.19
CA ARG A 88 -1.35 4.41 -9.99
C ARG A 88 -0.49 4.36 -8.73
N TRP A 89 -1.04 3.88 -7.61
CA TRP A 89 -0.28 3.74 -6.36
C TRP A 89 0.83 2.70 -6.48
N MET A 90 0.60 1.58 -7.17
CA MET A 90 1.61 0.56 -7.43
C MET A 90 2.77 1.09 -8.27
N GLU A 91 2.50 1.87 -9.32
CA GLU A 91 3.54 2.51 -10.13
C GLU A 91 4.39 3.50 -9.32
N LEU A 92 3.77 4.26 -8.42
CA LEU A 92 4.51 5.13 -7.51
C LEU A 92 5.35 4.34 -6.51
N LEU A 93 4.83 3.21 -6.02
CA LEU A 93 5.49 2.37 -5.04
C LEU A 93 6.69 1.63 -5.65
N LYS A 94 6.58 1.17 -6.90
CA LYS A 94 7.66 0.50 -7.65
C LYS A 94 8.92 1.37 -7.79
N LYS A 95 8.75 2.70 -7.84
CA LYS A 95 9.88 3.65 -7.85
C LYS A 95 10.64 3.71 -6.51
N ARG A 96 10.04 3.20 -5.43
CA ARG A 96 10.57 3.29 -4.05
C ARG A 96 10.93 1.93 -3.45
N LEU A 97 10.26 0.86 -3.87
CA LEU A 97 10.42 -0.50 -3.37
C LEU A 97 10.85 -1.48 -4.49
N PRO A 98 11.70 -2.48 -4.19
CA PRO A 98 12.03 -3.55 -5.12
C PRO A 98 10.88 -4.56 -5.17
N ILE A 99 9.89 -4.29 -6.03
CA ILE A 99 8.74 -5.19 -6.25
C ILE A 99 9.11 -6.18 -7.37
N ASP A 100 9.46 -7.40 -6.98
CA ASP A 100 9.98 -8.43 -7.90
C ASP A 100 8.87 -9.16 -8.69
N LYS A 101 7.60 -9.06 -8.27
CA LYS A 101 6.45 -9.71 -8.96
C LYS A 101 5.76 -8.77 -9.95
N ASN A 102 5.24 -9.36 -11.04
CA ASN A 102 4.38 -8.67 -11.99
C ASN A 102 3.01 -8.38 -11.37
N TYR A 103 2.88 -7.22 -10.73
CA TYR A 103 1.64 -6.82 -10.09
C TYR A 103 0.49 -6.58 -11.09
N ASN A 104 0.79 -6.30 -12.37
CA ASN A 104 -0.23 -6.12 -13.39
C ASN A 104 -1.09 -7.39 -13.57
N SER A 105 -0.48 -8.58 -13.45
CA SER A 105 -1.26 -9.82 -13.50
C SER A 105 -2.18 -9.96 -12.30
N LEU A 106 -1.73 -9.58 -11.10
CA LEU A 106 -2.56 -9.64 -9.89
C LEU A 106 -3.74 -8.67 -9.95
N ILE A 107 -3.54 -7.47 -10.49
CA ILE A 107 -4.60 -6.48 -10.67
C ILE A 107 -5.58 -6.94 -11.76
N SER A 108 -5.09 -7.50 -12.86
CA SER A 108 -5.94 -8.07 -13.92
C SER A 108 -6.75 -9.27 -13.42
N ASP A 109 -6.15 -10.13 -12.61
CA ASP A 109 -6.83 -11.27 -11.99
C ASP A 109 -7.90 -10.77 -11.01
N LEU A 110 -7.58 -9.74 -10.21
CA LEU A 110 -8.54 -9.10 -9.31
C LEU A 110 -9.72 -8.50 -10.09
N PHE A 111 -9.45 -7.79 -11.18
CA PHE A 111 -10.50 -7.24 -12.05
C PHE A 111 -11.42 -8.34 -12.58
N LYS A 112 -10.83 -9.44 -13.07
CA LYS A 112 -11.58 -10.59 -13.55
C LYS A 112 -12.41 -11.22 -12.43
N ASP A 113 -11.82 -11.44 -11.26
CA ASP A 113 -12.51 -11.98 -10.09
C ASP A 113 -13.65 -11.04 -9.62
N ILE A 114 -13.54 -9.73 -9.80
CA ILE A 114 -14.62 -8.80 -9.42
C ILE A 114 -15.74 -8.74 -10.45
N THR A 115 -15.39 -8.77 -11.74
CA THR A 115 -16.34 -8.55 -12.85
C THR A 115 -16.92 -9.82 -13.44
N ASP A 116 -16.46 -10.99 -12.99
CA ASP A 116 -16.96 -12.27 -13.44
C ASP A 116 -18.48 -12.37 -13.22
N ASP A 117 -19.22 -12.44 -14.32
CA ASP A 117 -20.65 -12.74 -14.33
C ASP A 117 -21.52 -11.75 -13.50
N ILE A 118 -21.08 -10.48 -13.41
CA ILE A 118 -21.79 -9.41 -12.68
C ILE A 118 -23.17 -9.10 -13.27
N GLU A 119 -23.36 -9.31 -14.58
CA GLU A 119 -24.64 -9.07 -15.27
C GLU A 119 -25.72 -10.06 -14.84
N ASN A 120 -25.34 -11.30 -14.50
CA ASN A 120 -26.25 -12.38 -14.15
C ASN A 120 -26.32 -12.64 -12.64
N ILE A 121 -25.91 -11.67 -11.81
CA ILE A 121 -25.90 -11.80 -10.34
C ILE A 121 -27.25 -12.28 -9.76
N GLN A 122 -28.37 -11.91 -10.39
CA GLN A 122 -29.71 -12.31 -9.94
C GLN A 122 -29.98 -13.81 -10.11
N LEU A 123 -29.26 -14.47 -11.02
CA LEU A 123 -29.33 -15.91 -11.24
C LEU A 123 -28.46 -16.70 -10.25
N HIS A 124 -27.63 -16.01 -9.45
CA HIS A 124 -26.70 -16.65 -8.53
C HIS A 124 -27.33 -16.88 -7.15
N ASP A 125 -27.14 -18.09 -6.63
CA ASP A 125 -27.47 -18.37 -5.25
C ASP A 125 -26.55 -17.60 -4.28
N ILE A 126 -26.96 -17.53 -3.01
CA ILE A 126 -26.20 -16.82 -1.99
C ILE A 126 -24.80 -17.44 -1.82
N ASN A 127 -24.66 -18.76 -1.99
CA ASN A 127 -23.36 -19.43 -1.85
C ASN A 127 -22.37 -19.02 -2.93
N LYS A 128 -22.78 -18.96 -4.21
CA LYS A 128 -21.93 -18.51 -5.33
C LYS A 128 -21.51 -17.05 -5.12
N ARG A 129 -22.43 -16.19 -4.68
CA ARG A 129 -22.13 -14.77 -4.38
C ARG A 129 -21.15 -14.62 -3.21
N ASN A 130 -21.33 -15.37 -2.13
CA ASN A 130 -20.39 -15.39 -1.00
C ASN A 130 -19.00 -15.90 -1.41
N ARG A 131 -18.94 -16.93 -2.27
CA ARG A 131 -17.68 -17.44 -2.82
C ARG A 131 -16.96 -16.37 -3.63
N GLN A 132 -17.69 -15.58 -4.42
CA GLN A 132 -17.10 -14.49 -5.19
C GLN A 132 -16.47 -13.45 -4.27
N VAL A 133 -17.19 -12.99 -3.25
CA VAL A 133 -16.66 -12.06 -2.24
C VAL A 133 -15.40 -12.63 -1.57
N HIS A 134 -15.40 -13.92 -1.24
CA HIS A 134 -14.24 -14.57 -0.64
C HIS A 134 -13.02 -14.62 -1.58
N LEU A 135 -13.22 -14.89 -2.87
CA LEU A 135 -12.15 -14.87 -3.87
C LEU A 135 -11.55 -13.47 -4.01
N ILE A 136 -12.40 -12.44 -4.11
CA ILE A 136 -11.99 -11.04 -4.18
C ILE A 136 -11.18 -10.67 -2.93
N SER A 137 -11.68 -10.97 -1.74
CA SER A 137 -11.00 -10.71 -0.46
C SER A 137 -9.65 -11.42 -0.36
N LYS A 138 -9.57 -12.68 -0.80
CA LYS A 138 -8.30 -13.41 -0.86
C LYS A 138 -7.30 -12.72 -1.76
N ARG A 139 -7.74 -12.26 -2.94
CA ARG A 139 -6.88 -11.58 -3.92
C ARG A 139 -6.38 -10.22 -3.40
N THR A 140 -7.24 -9.43 -2.76
CA THR A 140 -6.82 -8.15 -2.15
C THR A 140 -5.80 -8.39 -1.03
N ILE A 141 -5.97 -9.43 -0.22
CA ILE A 141 -5.00 -9.85 0.80
C ILE A 141 -3.66 -10.23 0.17
N ASP A 142 -3.66 -10.99 -0.93
CA ASP A 142 -2.43 -11.41 -1.61
C ASP A 142 -1.64 -10.20 -2.15
N ILE A 143 -2.33 -9.21 -2.73
CA ILE A 143 -1.71 -7.95 -3.19
C ILE A 143 -1.15 -7.17 -2.01
N LYS A 144 -1.94 -7.03 -0.94
CA LYS A 144 -1.50 -6.32 0.27
C LYS A 144 -0.26 -6.98 0.89
N LYS A 145 -0.26 -8.31 1.00
CA LYS A 145 0.87 -9.07 1.56
C LYS A 145 2.15 -8.87 0.76
N LEU A 146 2.06 -8.88 -0.58
CA LEU A 146 3.20 -8.59 -1.45
C LEU A 146 3.83 -7.23 -1.12
N ILE A 147 2.98 -6.23 -0.89
CA ILE A 147 3.39 -4.84 -0.66
C ILE A 147 4.00 -4.70 0.73
N ASP A 148 3.37 -5.27 1.75
CA ASP A 148 3.86 -5.28 3.12
C ASP A 148 5.24 -5.99 3.21
N GLU A 149 5.40 -7.13 2.55
CA GLU A 149 6.69 -7.85 2.45
C GLU A 149 7.76 -7.01 1.74
N SER A 150 7.41 -6.37 0.63
CA SER A 150 8.32 -5.51 -0.14
C SER A 150 8.75 -4.27 0.66
N TYR A 151 7.83 -3.69 1.42
CA TYR A 151 8.10 -2.55 2.30
C TYR A 151 9.00 -2.97 3.47
N HIS A 152 8.72 -4.12 4.09
CA HIS A 152 9.51 -4.64 5.19
C HIS A 152 10.96 -4.89 4.75
N LYS A 153 11.17 -5.61 3.64
CA LYS A 153 12.49 -5.89 3.04
C LYS A 153 13.33 -4.64 2.74
N LYS A 154 12.70 -3.48 2.52
CA LYS A 154 13.42 -2.23 2.21
C LYS A 154 13.86 -1.45 3.45
N PHE A 155 13.08 -1.50 4.53
CA PHE A 155 13.21 -0.60 5.67
C PHE A 155 13.53 -1.29 7.01
N PHE A 156 13.55 -2.63 7.04
CA PHE A 156 13.86 -3.48 8.18
C PHE A 156 14.77 -4.62 7.74
#